data_AF-A0A444ZZZ6-F1
#
_entry.id   AF-A0A444ZZZ6-F1
#
_cell.length_a   1.000
_cell.length_b   1.000
_cell.length_c   1.000
_cell.angle_alpha   90.00
_cell.angle_beta   90.00
_cell.angle_gamma   90.00
#
_symmetry.space_group_name_H-M   'P 1'
#
loop_
_entity.id
_entity.type
_entity.pdbx_description
1 polymer ?
#
loop_
_entity_poly.entity_id
_entity_poly.type
_entity_poly.pdbx_seq_one_letter_code
_entity_poly.pdbx_strand_id
1 'polypeptide(L)' 'MTNTIADAIRLLIEADSSIKVKSIIAKVQSRFNYTVSYYKTWLEKQKLVAKIFDDWKVFYQTLPVWLKAMTAKISRTE' A
#
# COMPACT_ATOMS: atom_id res chain seq x y z
N MET A 1 5.39 17.56 -10.81
CA MET A 1 4.41 16.59 -11.35
C MET A 1 3.13 17.36 -11.53
N THR A 2 2.55 17.39 -12.72
CA THR A 2 1.21 17.94 -12.92
C THR A 2 0.21 17.11 -12.08
N ASN A 3 -0.78 17.75 -11.44
CA ASN A 3 -1.71 17.08 -10.51
C ASN A 3 -2.32 15.79 -11.10
N THR A 4 -2.55 15.75 -12.41
CA THR A 4 -3.13 14.61 -13.13
C THR A 4 -2.30 13.32 -13.05
N ILE A 5 -0.96 13.40 -13.04
CA ILE A 5 -0.10 12.20 -12.96
C ILE A 5 -0.11 11.64 -11.53
N ALA A 6 -0.08 12.53 -10.53
CA ALA A 6 -0.13 12.14 -9.13
C ALA A 6 -1.47 11.44 -8.80
N ASP A 7 -2.58 11.95 -9.29
CA ASP A 7 -3.89 11.32 -9.12
C ASP A 7 -4.00 9.97 -9.82
N ALA A 8 -3.42 9.83 -11.02
CA ALA A 8 -3.37 8.54 -11.70
C ALA A 8 -2.55 7.49 -10.92
N ILE A 9 -1.43 7.90 -10.31
CA ILE A 9 -0.62 7.02 -9.44
C ILE A 9 -1.40 6.62 -8.20
N ARG A 10 -2.10 7.57 -7.56
CA ARG A 10 -2.97 7.31 -6.39
C ARG A 10 -4.00 6.24 -6.68
N LEU A 11 -4.78 6.41 -7.74
CA LEU A 11 -5.83 5.47 -8.14
C LEU A 11 -5.29 4.06 -8.40
N LEU A 12 -4.08 3.94 -8.96
CA LEU A 12 -3.46 2.63 -9.20
C LEU A 12 -3.09 1.91 -7.90
N ILE A 13 -2.64 2.64 -6.89
CA ILE A 13 -2.23 2.08 -5.59
C ILE A 13 -3.44 1.79 -4.70
N GLU A 14 -4.49 2.62 -4.78
CA GLU A 14 -5.75 2.37 -4.08
C GLU A 14 -6.49 1.16 -4.65
N ALA A 15 -6.49 0.99 -5.98
CA ALA A 15 -7.09 -0.18 -6.62
C ALA A 15 -6.32 -1.48 -6.33
N ASP A 16 -4.99 -1.42 -6.27
CA ASP A 16 -4.14 -2.56 -5.92
C ASP A 16 -2.90 -2.07 -5.15
N SER A 17 -2.94 -2.23 -3.82
CA SER A 17 -1.83 -1.83 -2.94
C SER A 17 -0.57 -2.68 -3.13
N SER A 18 -0.71 -3.89 -3.69
CA SER A 18 0.38 -4.82 -3.98
C SER A 18 1.11 -4.51 -5.30
N ILE A 19 0.59 -3.58 -6.10
CA ILE A 19 1.15 -3.26 -7.42
C ILE A 19 2.66 -2.95 -7.36
N LYS A 20 3.43 -3.53 -8.29
CA LYS A 20 4.88 -3.29 -8.36
C LYS A 20 5.17 -1.87 -8.85
N VAL A 21 6.19 -1.23 -8.28
CA VAL A 21 6.61 0.15 -8.67
C VAL A 21 6.95 0.22 -10.16
N LYS A 22 7.61 -0.80 -10.72
CA LYS A 22 7.90 -0.87 -12.16
C LYS A 22 6.63 -0.85 -13.01
N SER A 23 5.56 -1.50 -12.56
CA SER A 23 4.27 -1.51 -13.27
C SER A 23 3.59 -0.15 -13.21
N ILE A 24 3.67 0.57 -12.08
CA ILE A 24 3.18 1.95 -11.99
C ILE A 24 3.91 2.83 -13.00
N ILE A 25 5.24 2.77 -13.03
CA ILE A 25 6.06 3.57 -13.95
C ILE A 25 5.71 3.26 -15.41
N ALA A 26 5.61 1.98 -15.78
CA ALA A 26 5.24 1.59 -17.15
C ALA A 26 3.86 2.12 -17.55
N LYS A 27 2.88 2.08 -16.64
CA LYS A 27 1.51 2.53 -16.90
C LYS A 27 1.41 4.05 -16.98
N VAL A 28 2.15 4.76 -16.15
CA VAL A 28 2.27 6.23 -16.21
C VAL A 28 3.00 6.66 -17.48
N GLN A 29 4.09 5.99 -17.83
CA GLN A 29 4.85 6.29 -19.05
C GLN A 29 4.00 6.05 -20.31
N SER A 30 3.27 4.94 -20.38
CA SER A 30 2.36 4.66 -21.50
C SER A 30 1.22 5.68 -21.62
N ARG A 31 0.67 6.15 -20.50
CA ARG A 31 -0.49 7.05 -20.49
C ARG A 31 -0.14 8.53 -20.70
N PHE A 32 1.00 8.96 -20.19
CA PHE A 32 1.39 10.39 -20.16
C PHE A 32 2.64 10.69 -20.99
N ASN A 33 3.22 9.68 -21.64
CA ASN A 33 4.49 9.76 -22.36
C ASN A 33 5.62 10.40 -21.52
N TYR A 34 5.58 10.16 -20.20
CA TYR A 34 6.47 10.75 -19.21
C TYR A 34 7.19 9.68 -18.39
N THR A 35 8.52 9.79 -18.29
CA THR A 35 9.34 8.87 -17.51
C THR A 35 9.41 9.33 -16.05
N VAL A 36 8.75 8.60 -15.15
CA VAL A 36 8.85 8.84 -13.71
C VAL A 36 10.03 8.09 -13.13
N SER A 37 10.79 8.76 -12.26
CA SER A 37 11.84 8.13 -11.46
C SER A 37 11.28 7.02 -10.55
N TYR A 38 12.01 5.91 -10.48
CA TYR A 38 11.69 4.81 -9.58
C TYR A 38 11.59 5.26 -8.12
N TYR A 39 12.59 5.99 -7.64
CA TYR A 39 12.65 6.47 -6.25
C TYR A 39 11.46 7.37 -5.90
N LYS A 40 11.09 8.29 -6.80
CA LYS A 40 9.92 9.17 -6.59
C LYS A 40 8.62 8.37 -6.53
N THR A 41 8.46 7.39 -7.42
CA THR A 41 7.26 6.54 -7.45
C THR A 41 7.17 5.66 -6.20
N TRP A 42 8.30 5.11 -5.74
CA TRP A 42 8.36 4.31 -4.52
C TRP A 42 7.97 5.12 -3.28
N LEU A 43 8.48 6.35 -3.14
CA LEU A 43 8.18 7.20 -2.00
C LEU A 43 6.69 7.58 -1.95
N GLU A 44 6.09 7.93 -3.09
CA GLU A 44 4.65 8.21 -3.17
C GLU A 44 3.81 6.97 -2.87
N LYS A 45 4.24 5.79 -3.33
CA LYS A 45 3.60 4.53 -2.94
C LYS A 45 3.62 4.32 -1.43
N GLN A 46 4.76 4.52 -0.78
CA GLN A 46 4.89 4.37 0.67
C GLN A 46 3.98 5.34 1.43
N LYS A 47 3.90 6.61 1.01
CA LYS A 47 2.98 7.59 1.61
C LYS A 47 1.51 7.18 1.48
N LEU A 48 1.12 6.67 0.31
CA LEU A 48 -0.25 6.21 0.07
C LEU A 48 -0.60 4.96 0.88
N VAL A 49 0.30 3.99 0.93
CA VAL A 49 0.13 2.81 1.77
C VAL A 49 0.03 3.22 3.24
N ALA A 50 0.89 4.13 3.71
CA ALA A 50 0.80 4.65 5.07
C ALA A 50 -0.54 5.34 5.35
N LYS A 51 -1.12 6.06 4.37
CA LYS A 51 -2.44 6.67 4.49
C LYS A 51 -3.59 5.64 4.48
N ILE A 52 -3.51 4.60 3.66
CA ILE A 52 -4.52 3.53 3.60
C ILE A 52 -4.54 2.74 4.91
N PHE A 53 -3.34 2.45 5.44
CA PHE A 53 -3.19 1.71 6.68
C PHE A 53 -3.21 2.59 7.93
N ASP A 54 -3.35 3.92 7.74
CA ASP A 54 -3.48 5.10 8.63
C ASP A 54 -2.71 5.03 9.96
N ASP A 55 -2.89 3.94 10.70
CA ASP A 55 -2.18 3.63 11.91
C ASP A 55 -1.61 2.19 11.92
N TRP A 56 -0.42 2.04 11.32
CA TRP A 56 0.36 0.79 11.37
C TRP A 56 0.69 0.39 12.82
N LYS A 57 0.73 1.35 13.75
CA LYS A 57 0.96 1.10 15.17
C LYS A 57 -0.27 0.44 15.80
N VAL A 58 -1.48 0.87 15.44
CA VAL A 58 -2.71 0.18 15.84
C VAL A 58 -2.70 -1.26 15.30
N PHE A 59 -2.41 -1.48 14.01
CA PHE A 59 -2.37 -2.84 13.45
C PHE A 59 -1.42 -3.78 14.22
N TYR A 60 -0.21 -3.32 14.54
CA TYR A 60 0.74 -4.10 15.35
C TYR A 60 0.31 -4.26 16.80
N GLN A 61 -0.42 -3.32 17.39
CA GLN A 61 -0.96 -3.46 18.73
C GLN A 61 -2.12 -4.47 18.78
N THR A 62 -2.93 -4.57 17.73
CA THR A 62 -4.05 -5.52 17.68
C THR A 62 -3.59 -6.93 17.36
N LEU A 63 -2.53 -7.13 16.58
CA LEU A 63 -2.06 -8.44 16.13
C LEU A 63 -1.81 -9.45 17.28
N PRO A 64 -1.14 -9.10 18.40
CA PRO A 64 -0.98 -9.99 19.55
C PRO A 64 -2.30 -10.36 20.24
N VAL A 65 -3.29 -9.46 20.22
CA VAL A 65 -4.61 -9.70 20.81
C VAL A 65 -5.36 -10.77 20.01
N TRP A 66 -5.35 -10.67 18.68
CA TRP A 66 -5.93 -11.68 17.79
C TRP A 66 -5.22 -13.03 17.92
N LEU A 67 -3.89 -13.01 18.00
CA LEU A 67 -3.08 -14.23 18.18
C LEU A 67 -3.42 -14.93 19.50
N LYS A 68 -3.50 -14.17 20.60
CA LYS A 68 -3.94 -14.69 21.92
C LYS A 68 -5.35 -15.25 21.89
N ALA A 69 -6.28 -14.61 21.17
CA ALA A 69 -7.65 -15.08 21.04
C ALA A 69 -7.75 -16.40 20.24
N MET A 70 -6.92 -16.58 19.21
CA MET A 70 -6.83 -17.85 18.47
C MET A 70 -6.28 -18.98 19.34
N THR A 71 -5.17 -18.76 20.03
CA THR A 71 -4.58 -19.80 20.90
C THR A 71 -5.51 -20.18 22.05
N ALA A 72 -6.21 -19.21 22.65
CA ALA A 72 -7.20 -19.45 23.70
C ALA A 72 -8.49 -20.15 23.22
N LYS A 73 -8.76 -20.17 21.90
CA LYS A 73 -9.84 -20.98 21.31
C LYS A 73 -9.38 -22.43 21.09
N ILE A 74 -8.16 -22.62 20.60
CA ILE A 74 -7.58 -23.93 20.31
C ILE A 74 -7.50 -24.78 21.59
N SER A 75 -7.08 -24.19 22.72
CA SER A 75 -6.97 -24.87 24.01
C SER A 75 -8.30 -25.16 24.73
N ARG A 76 -9.43 -24.65 24.21
CA ARG A 76 -10.77 -24.87 24.79
C ARG A 76 -11.55 -25.97 24.07
N THR A 77 -10.98 -26.50 22.99
CA THR A 77 -11.52 -27.59 22.16
C THR A 77 -10.85 -28.93 22.44
N GLU A 78 -9.94 -29.00 23.41
CA GLU A 78 -9.39 -30.23 23.98
C GLU A 78 -10.09 -30.59 25.29
#